data_AF-A0A973G0R1-F1
#
_entry.id   AF-A0A973G0R1-F1
#
_cell.length_a   1.000
_cell.length_b   1.000
_cell.length_c   1.000
_cell.angle_alpha   90.00
_cell.angle_beta   90.00
_cell.angle_gamma   90.00
#
_symmetry.space_group_name_H-M   'P 1'
#
loop_
_entity.id
_entity.type
_entity.pdbx_description
1 polymer ?
#
loop_
_entity_poly.entity_id
_entity_poly.type
_entity_poly.pdbx_seq_one_letter_code
_entity_poly.pdbx_strand_id
1 'polypeptide(L)'
;RLEHTSNEYDAFVFDADEDTLTPVSGEPKEYSNLLPHIHLRYKLGDSTNLRLSYTQSLARPDYFDLAPYRQLFSDDEEIYIGNPALEPTLSNNFDFMVEHYLGTVGVLSAGLFHKDISDFIVTQKSTDADTGFDLYQPVNGGDGTINGVELAAQFNVPYVKGLGLYLNYTYTRSKISNFNIEGREDDDLALPGSPEHCFNASISYETGPFAIRISGNYHSDFIDSEEGSIGEEKWEDRYYDSAFTLDLNGTYRLSKELQLFFEITNLTNQPMRFYQGSKQYVAQEEWYDRKFLVGLKADL
;
A
#
# COMPACT_ATOMS: atom_id res chain seq x y z
N ARG A 1 6.08 4.90 -23.80
CA ARG A 1 6.49 6.23 -23.31
C ARG A 1 7.99 6.19 -23.11
N LEU A 2 8.74 7.22 -23.48
CA LEU A 2 10.16 7.34 -23.15
C LEU A 2 10.29 8.49 -22.16
N GLU A 3 10.93 8.25 -21.03
CA GLU A 3 11.24 9.28 -20.04
C GLU A 3 12.75 9.41 -19.92
N HIS A 4 13.23 10.64 -19.82
CA HIS A 4 14.61 10.97 -19.49
C HIS A 4 14.59 11.78 -18.19
N THR A 5 15.42 11.39 -17.24
CA THR A 5 15.55 12.06 -15.94
C THR A 5 17.00 12.52 -15.78
N SER A 6 17.18 13.75 -15.32
CA SER A 6 18.47 14.33 -14.95
C SER A 6 18.29 14.99 -13.59
N ASN A 7 19.07 14.54 -12.61
CA ASN A 7 19.02 15.06 -11.25
C ASN A 7 20.42 15.42 -10.77
N GLU A 8 20.52 16.46 -9.97
CA GLU A 8 21.72 16.90 -9.26
C GLU A 8 21.26 17.32 -7.86
N TYR A 9 21.92 16.83 -6.82
CA TYR A 9 21.54 17.08 -5.43
C TYR A 9 22.74 17.62 -4.66
N ASP A 10 22.56 18.79 -4.07
CA ASP A 10 23.45 19.30 -3.01
C ASP A 10 22.87 18.93 -1.65
N ALA A 11 23.74 18.60 -0.70
CA ALA A 11 23.38 18.20 0.64
C ALA A 11 24.37 18.75 1.67
N PHE A 12 24.22 18.28 2.90
CA PHE A 12 25.14 18.60 3.99
C PHE A 12 25.59 17.34 4.71
N VAL A 13 26.83 17.38 5.20
CA VAL A 13 27.31 16.51 6.27
C VAL A 13 27.04 17.23 7.59
N PHE A 14 26.21 16.63 8.43
CA PHE A 14 25.87 17.12 9.76
C PHE A 14 26.51 16.23 10.83
N ASP A 15 27.23 16.86 11.74
CA ASP A 15 27.82 16.24 12.93
C ASP A 15 27.08 16.79 14.15
N ALA A 16 26.30 15.94 14.83
CA ALA A 16 25.45 16.37 15.94
C ALA A 16 26.26 16.75 17.20
N ASP A 17 27.45 16.17 17.39
CA ASP A 17 28.28 16.44 18.56
C ASP A 17 29.00 17.78 18.44
N GLU A 18 29.54 18.05 17.26
CA GLU A 18 30.23 19.30 16.98
C GLU A 18 29.25 20.44 16.61
N ASP A 19 27.98 20.12 16.38
CA ASP A 19 26.94 21.00 15.82
C ASP A 19 27.44 21.69 14.53
N THR A 20 28.09 20.91 13.66
CA THR A 20 28.68 21.40 12.41
C THR A 20 27.89 20.95 11.19
N LEU A 21 27.85 21.82 10.18
CA LEU A 21 27.17 21.59 8.92
C LEU A 21 28.12 21.92 7.76
N THR A 22 28.58 20.90 7.05
CA THR A 22 29.52 21.05 5.94
C THR A 22 28.79 20.77 4.62
N PRO A 23 28.77 21.72 3.65
CA PRO A 23 28.12 21.48 2.37
C PRO A 23 28.84 20.40 1.56
N VAL A 24 28.06 19.55 0.88
CA VAL A 24 28.54 18.53 -0.06
C VAL A 24 27.70 18.59 -1.32
N SER A 25 28.35 18.60 -2.47
CA SER A 25 27.70 18.56 -3.77
C SER A 25 27.71 17.15 -4.32
N GLY A 26 26.58 16.70 -4.84
CA GLY A 26 26.46 15.43 -5.55
C GLY A 26 26.82 15.57 -7.02
N GLU A 27 27.24 14.47 -7.62
CA GLU A 27 27.43 14.42 -9.07
C GLU A 27 26.07 14.31 -9.78
N PRO A 28 25.89 14.94 -10.95
CA PRO A 28 24.67 14.82 -11.72
C PRO A 28 24.49 13.37 -12.20
N LYS A 29 23.26 12.86 -12.08
CA LYS A 29 22.86 11.54 -12.57
C LYS A 29 21.78 11.66 -13.62
N GLU A 30 22.04 11.04 -14.77
CA GLU A 30 21.10 10.98 -15.89
C GLU A 30 20.74 9.53 -16.21
N TYR A 31 19.47 9.28 -16.53
CA TYR A 31 19.01 7.98 -17.02
C TYR A 31 17.77 8.13 -17.90
N SER A 32 17.52 7.10 -18.72
CA SER A 32 16.35 7.07 -19.59
C SER A 32 15.63 5.72 -19.48
N ASN A 33 14.31 5.75 -19.37
CA ASN A 33 13.47 4.56 -19.26
C ASN A 33 12.48 4.51 -20.42
N LEU A 34 12.44 3.38 -21.14
CA LEU A 34 11.37 3.07 -22.07
C LEU A 34 10.27 2.33 -21.32
N LEU A 35 9.08 2.93 -21.23
CA LEU A 35 7.92 2.44 -20.49
C LEU A 35 6.81 2.07 -21.48
N PRO A 36 6.78 0.85 -22.04
CA PRO A 36 5.69 0.38 -22.88
C PRO A 36 4.41 0.17 -22.07
N HIS A 37 3.27 0.50 -22.70
CA HIS A 37 1.94 0.26 -22.16
C HIS A 37 1.04 -0.23 -23.29
N ILE A 38 0.55 -1.45 -23.17
CA ILE A 38 -0.32 -2.09 -24.16
C ILE A 38 -1.59 -2.50 -23.42
N HIS A 39 -2.72 -2.02 -23.92
CA HIS A 39 -4.04 -2.39 -23.42
C HIS A 39 -4.89 -2.92 -24.56
N LEU A 40 -5.43 -4.12 -24.38
CA LEU A 40 -6.36 -4.73 -25.31
C LEU A 40 -7.70 -4.95 -24.60
N ARG A 41 -8.78 -4.52 -25.25
CA ARG A 41 -10.14 -4.84 -24.84
C ARG A 41 -10.83 -5.60 -25.95
N TYR A 42 -11.34 -6.79 -25.65
CA TYR A 42 -12.13 -7.60 -26.56
C TYR A 42 -13.56 -7.75 -26.04
N LYS A 43 -14.54 -7.47 -26.89
CA LYS A 43 -15.97 -7.65 -26.56
C LYS A 43 -16.37 -9.08 -26.94
N LEU A 44 -16.65 -9.94 -25.95
CA LEU A 44 -17.19 -11.28 -26.20
C LEU A 44 -18.67 -11.24 -26.64
N GLY A 45 -19.36 -10.14 -26.33
CA GLY A 45 -20.74 -9.84 -26.71
C GLY A 45 -21.10 -8.43 -26.24
N ASP A 46 -22.40 -8.13 -26.14
CA ASP A 46 -22.88 -6.79 -25.77
C ASP A 46 -22.64 -6.44 -24.29
N SER A 47 -22.53 -7.47 -23.44
CA SER A 47 -22.47 -7.31 -21.98
C SER A 47 -21.18 -7.84 -21.35
N THR A 48 -20.23 -8.36 -22.14
CA THR A 48 -19.00 -8.98 -21.59
C THR A 48 -17.75 -8.46 -22.28
N ASN A 49 -16.82 -7.95 -21.47
CA ASN A 49 -15.50 -7.50 -21.91
C ASN A 49 -14.41 -8.40 -21.33
N LEU A 50 -13.45 -8.76 -22.18
CA LEU A 50 -12.13 -9.22 -21.76
C LEU A 50 -11.17 -8.04 -21.85
N ARG A 51 -10.27 -7.92 -20.89
CA ARG A 51 -9.17 -6.96 -20.89
C ARG A 51 -7.87 -7.68 -20.64
N LEU A 52 -6.86 -7.28 -21.39
CA LEU A 52 -5.47 -7.69 -21.22
C LEU A 52 -4.64 -6.42 -21.15
N SER A 53 -3.73 -6.33 -20.18
CA SER A 53 -2.75 -5.25 -20.11
C SER A 53 -1.36 -5.78 -19.86
N TYR A 54 -0.40 -5.14 -20.53
CA TYR A 54 1.01 -5.17 -20.17
C TYR A 54 1.47 -3.73 -19.98
N THR A 55 2.03 -3.43 -18.81
CA THR A 55 2.55 -2.09 -18.52
C THR A 55 3.87 -2.17 -17.79
N GLN A 56 4.83 -1.33 -18.19
CA GLN A 56 6.04 -1.10 -17.40
C GLN A 56 5.91 0.22 -16.65
N SER A 57 6.06 0.15 -15.33
CA SER A 57 5.97 1.29 -14.41
C SER A 57 7.34 1.58 -13.79
N LEU A 58 7.50 2.82 -13.30
CA LEU A 58 8.73 3.36 -12.73
C LEU A 58 8.37 4.06 -11.42
N ALA A 59 9.04 3.72 -10.32
CA ALA A 59 9.08 4.52 -9.10
C ALA A 59 10.48 5.10 -8.94
N ARG A 60 10.57 6.42 -8.79
CA ARG A 60 11.86 7.08 -8.57
C ARG A 60 12.21 6.97 -7.08
N PRO A 61 13.50 6.88 -6.73
CA PRO A 61 13.91 7.00 -5.35
C PRO A 61 13.45 8.32 -4.74
N ASP A 62 13.23 8.34 -3.44
CA ASP A 62 12.89 9.57 -2.74
C ASP A 62 14.06 10.56 -2.82
N TYR A 63 13.73 11.85 -2.88
CA TYR A 63 14.75 12.89 -3.08
C TYR A 63 15.76 12.95 -1.94
N PHE A 64 15.33 12.64 -0.72
CA PHE A 64 16.21 12.60 0.44
C PHE A 64 17.22 11.46 0.34
N ASP A 65 16.77 10.28 -0.08
CA ASP A 65 17.63 9.11 -0.30
C ASP A 65 18.67 9.34 -1.39
N LEU A 66 18.38 10.16 -2.39
CA LEU A 66 19.34 10.48 -3.46
C LEU A 66 20.38 11.54 -3.07
N ALA A 67 20.10 12.33 -2.04
CA ALA A 67 21.00 13.39 -1.62
C ALA A 67 22.25 12.77 -0.96
N PRO A 68 23.48 13.23 -1.26
CA PRO A 68 24.70 12.72 -0.64
C PRO A 68 24.89 13.21 0.81
N TYR A 69 23.83 13.22 1.61
CA TYR A 69 23.90 13.67 2.99
C TYR A 69 24.62 12.65 3.86
N ARG A 70 25.14 13.12 4.99
CA ARG A 70 25.60 12.28 6.11
C ARG A 70 25.20 12.93 7.41
N GLN A 71 24.58 12.18 8.32
CA GLN A 71 24.25 12.61 9.67
C GLN A 71 24.93 11.67 10.65
N LEU A 72 25.71 12.23 11.57
CA LEU A 72 26.38 11.50 12.63
C LEU A 72 25.71 11.84 13.97
N PHE A 73 25.21 10.82 14.67
CA PHE A 73 24.63 10.91 16.00
C PHE A 73 25.45 10.03 16.95
N SER A 74 26.51 10.57 17.53
CA SER A 74 27.42 9.74 18.35
C SER A 74 26.83 9.33 19.69
N ASP A 75 25.87 10.10 20.23
CA ASP A 75 25.15 9.73 21.46
C ASP A 75 24.38 8.41 21.30
N ASP A 76 23.87 8.15 20.09
CA ASP A 76 23.13 6.93 19.74
C ASP A 76 24.00 5.89 19.03
N GLU A 77 25.28 6.20 18.75
CA GLU A 77 26.20 5.41 17.93
C GLU A 77 25.63 5.09 16.52
N GLU A 78 24.95 6.07 15.90
CA GLU A 78 24.29 5.92 14.59
C GLU A 78 24.78 6.91 13.53
N ILE A 79 24.80 6.46 12.29
CA ILE A 79 25.11 7.25 11.10
C ILE A 79 24.04 7.00 10.04
N TYR A 80 23.49 8.08 9.49
CA TYR A 80 22.57 8.01 8.35
C TYR A 80 23.22 8.65 7.14
N ILE A 81 23.23 7.96 6.01
CA ILE A 81 23.73 8.51 4.75
C ILE A 81 22.72 8.29 3.63
N GLY A 82 22.69 9.21 2.68
CA GLY A 82 21.98 8.98 1.43
C GLY A 82 22.81 8.14 0.45
N ASN A 83 22.21 7.87 -0.71
CA ASN A 83 22.78 7.08 -1.79
C ASN A 83 22.41 7.66 -3.16
N PRO A 84 23.24 8.57 -3.71
CA PRO A 84 23.06 9.09 -5.07
C PRO A 84 23.12 8.02 -6.17
N ALA A 85 23.64 6.82 -5.86
CA ALA A 85 23.74 5.73 -6.81
C ALA A 85 22.43 4.95 -7.00
N LEU A 86 21.38 5.21 -6.20
CA LEU A 86 20.10 4.52 -6.30
C LEU A 86 19.51 4.53 -7.71
N GLU A 87 19.17 3.35 -8.19
CA GLU A 87 18.43 3.16 -9.42
C GLU A 87 16.93 3.17 -9.13
N PRO A 88 16.09 3.64 -10.07
CA PRO A 88 14.66 3.65 -9.86
C PRO A 88 14.08 2.24 -9.95
N THR A 89 13.16 1.92 -9.04
CA THR A 89 12.42 0.66 -9.06
C THR A 89 11.57 0.58 -10.32
N LEU A 90 11.69 -0.54 -11.04
CA LEU A 90 10.89 -0.84 -12.23
C LEU A 90 9.88 -1.92 -11.90
N SER A 91 8.73 -1.90 -12.60
CA SER A 91 7.76 -2.97 -12.48
C SER A 91 7.14 -3.34 -13.82
N ASN A 92 7.26 -4.61 -14.20
CA ASN A 92 6.52 -5.22 -15.30
C ASN A 92 5.21 -5.79 -14.78
N ASN A 93 4.09 -5.27 -15.28
CA ASN A 93 2.76 -5.63 -14.82
C ASN A 93 1.98 -6.29 -15.94
N PHE A 94 1.41 -7.45 -15.65
CA PHE A 94 0.53 -8.20 -16.53
C PHE A 94 -0.81 -8.37 -15.84
N ASP A 95 -1.89 -7.93 -16.49
CA ASP A 95 -3.24 -8.09 -15.97
C ASP A 95 -4.15 -8.72 -17.02
N PHE A 96 -5.01 -9.61 -16.54
CA PHE A 96 -6.13 -10.15 -17.30
C PHE A 96 -7.40 -9.93 -16.49
N MET A 97 -8.45 -9.43 -17.13
CA MET A 97 -9.72 -9.18 -16.46
C MET A 97 -10.90 -9.54 -17.36
N VAL A 98 -11.92 -10.14 -16.75
CA VAL A 98 -13.22 -10.38 -17.35
C VAL A 98 -14.25 -9.53 -16.60
N GLU A 99 -15.04 -8.76 -17.33
CA GLU A 99 -16.13 -7.95 -16.79
C GLU A 99 -17.44 -8.34 -17.48
N HIS A 100 -18.47 -8.64 -16.70
CA HIS A 100 -19.82 -8.93 -17.18
C HIS A 100 -20.81 -7.91 -16.59
N TYR A 101 -21.45 -7.14 -17.46
CA TYR A 101 -22.44 -6.14 -17.08
C TYR A 101 -23.83 -6.75 -17.04
N LEU A 102 -24.50 -6.60 -15.90
CA LEU A 102 -25.87 -7.05 -15.71
C LEU A 102 -26.82 -6.05 -16.35
N GLY A 103 -27.76 -6.52 -17.18
CA GLY A 103 -28.61 -5.67 -18.01
C GLY A 103 -29.52 -4.66 -17.28
N THR A 104 -29.60 -4.68 -15.94
CA THR A 104 -30.25 -3.64 -15.14
C THR A 104 -29.23 -2.60 -14.69
N VAL A 105 -28.58 -2.85 -13.55
CA VAL A 105 -27.52 -2.05 -12.94
C VAL A 105 -26.65 -3.03 -12.16
N GLY A 106 -25.49 -3.37 -12.71
CA GLY A 106 -24.50 -4.15 -11.99
C GLY A 106 -23.36 -4.66 -12.87
N VAL A 107 -22.28 -5.08 -12.22
CA VAL A 107 -21.10 -5.65 -12.84
C VAL A 107 -20.58 -6.79 -11.97
N LEU A 108 -20.15 -7.86 -12.62
CA LEU A 108 -19.34 -8.92 -12.04
C LEU A 108 -17.99 -8.87 -12.73
N SER A 109 -16.91 -8.88 -11.97
CA SER A 109 -15.56 -8.94 -12.52
C SER A 109 -14.70 -9.97 -11.81
N ALA A 110 -13.81 -10.57 -12.60
CA ALA A 110 -12.76 -11.43 -12.12
C ALA A 110 -11.47 -11.09 -12.87
N GLY A 111 -10.35 -11.01 -12.16
CA GLY A 111 -9.06 -10.67 -12.72
C GLY A 111 -7.93 -11.49 -12.13
N LEU A 112 -6.87 -11.61 -12.91
CA LEU A 112 -5.58 -12.16 -12.53
C LEU A 112 -4.54 -11.08 -12.77
N PHE A 113 -3.60 -10.94 -11.85
CA PHE A 113 -2.48 -10.02 -12.01
C PHE A 113 -1.16 -10.68 -11.62
N HIS A 114 -0.11 -10.28 -12.33
CA HIS A 114 1.28 -10.62 -12.04
C HIS A 114 2.11 -9.35 -12.17
N LYS A 115 2.88 -9.05 -11.13
CA LYS A 115 3.83 -7.95 -11.10
C LYS A 115 5.20 -8.52 -10.79
N ASP A 116 6.16 -8.12 -11.60
CA ASP A 116 7.58 -8.39 -11.43
C ASP A 116 8.23 -7.02 -11.17
N ILE A 117 8.85 -6.87 -10.01
CA ILE A 117 9.40 -5.63 -9.47
C ILE A 117 10.91 -5.82 -9.39
N SER A 118 11.66 -4.87 -9.93
CA SER A 118 13.12 -4.87 -9.89
C SER A 118 13.62 -3.67 -9.11
N ASP A 119 14.70 -3.87 -8.36
CA ASP A 119 15.44 -2.82 -7.66
C ASP A 119 14.57 -2.01 -6.68
N PHE A 120 13.74 -2.69 -5.87
CA PHE A 120 13.02 -2.01 -4.79
C PHE A 120 14.00 -1.47 -3.74
N ILE A 121 13.69 -0.33 -3.13
CA ILE A 121 14.61 0.38 -2.24
C ILE A 121 14.28 0.05 -0.79
N VAL A 122 15.32 -0.23 0.00
CA VAL A 122 15.23 -0.42 1.46
C VAL A 122 16.38 0.30 2.13
N THR A 123 16.24 0.61 3.42
CA THR A 123 17.39 0.97 4.25
C THR A 123 18.12 -0.29 4.70
N GLN A 124 19.42 -0.34 4.41
CA GLN A 124 20.32 -1.36 4.90
C GLN A 124 21.08 -0.82 6.11
N LYS A 125 21.17 -1.65 7.16
CA LYS A 125 22.06 -1.45 8.30
C LYS A 125 23.39 -2.16 8.06
N SER A 126 24.49 -1.47 8.34
CA SER A 126 25.87 -1.99 8.30
C SER A 126 26.70 -1.35 9.41
N THR A 127 27.97 -1.71 9.57
CA THR A 127 28.87 -1.06 10.53
C THR A 127 29.82 -0.13 9.79
N ASP A 128 29.88 1.14 10.21
CA ASP A 128 30.84 2.10 9.69
C ASP A 128 32.27 1.69 10.06
N ALA A 129 33.17 1.65 9.07
CA ALA A 129 34.52 1.14 9.27
C ALA A 129 35.42 2.08 10.09
N ASP A 130 35.11 3.37 10.13
CA ASP A 130 35.93 4.39 10.79
C ASP A 130 35.50 4.60 12.24
N THR A 131 34.20 4.66 12.51
CA THR A 131 33.66 4.90 13.87
C THR A 131 33.24 3.61 14.59
N GLY A 132 32.91 2.55 13.86
CA GLY A 132 32.28 1.34 14.40
C GLY A 132 30.78 1.50 14.72
N PHE A 133 30.17 2.62 14.31
CA PHE A 133 28.75 2.92 14.53
C PHE A 133 27.85 2.18 13.55
N ASP A 134 26.57 2.10 13.90
CA ASP A 134 25.54 1.57 13.01
C ASP A 134 25.30 2.56 11.85
N LEU A 135 25.51 2.10 10.62
CA LEU A 135 25.38 2.87 9.39
C LEU A 135 24.11 2.45 8.64
N TYR A 136 23.20 3.39 8.48
CA TYR A 136 21.95 3.26 7.76
C TYR A 136 22.05 3.95 6.40
N GLN A 137 21.83 3.19 5.32
CA GLN A 137 21.88 3.70 3.95
C GLN A 137 20.75 3.10 3.09
N PRO A 138 20.01 3.89 2.31
CA PRO A 138 19.07 3.36 1.34
C PRO A 138 19.83 2.69 0.18
N VAL A 139 19.44 1.47 -0.16
CA VAL A 139 20.05 0.65 -1.22
C VAL A 139 18.96 0.00 -2.08
N ASN A 140 19.29 -0.31 -3.34
CA ASN A 140 18.44 -1.20 -4.15
C ASN A 140 18.54 -2.61 -3.56
N GLY A 141 17.51 -2.98 -2.81
CA GLY A 141 17.47 -4.15 -1.93
C GLY A 141 17.26 -5.47 -2.64
N GLY A 142 16.70 -5.49 -3.85
CA GLY A 142 16.48 -6.73 -4.60
C GLY A 142 15.25 -6.66 -5.50
N ASP A 143 14.68 -7.84 -5.76
CA ASP A 143 13.54 -8.03 -6.66
C ASP A 143 12.31 -8.55 -5.91
N GLY A 144 11.12 -8.28 -6.41
CA GLY A 144 9.86 -8.71 -5.83
C GLY A 144 8.90 -9.24 -6.88
N THR A 145 8.15 -10.28 -6.53
CA THR A 145 7.02 -10.73 -7.35
C THR A 145 5.72 -10.58 -6.57
N ILE A 146 4.65 -10.17 -7.25
CA ILE A 146 3.30 -10.11 -6.70
C ILE A 146 2.35 -10.81 -7.66
N ASN A 147 1.70 -11.86 -7.19
CA ASN A 147 0.70 -12.60 -7.93
C ASN A 147 -0.63 -12.50 -7.23
N GLY A 148 -1.73 -12.44 -7.98
CA GLY A 148 -3.02 -12.47 -7.32
C GLY A 148 -4.23 -12.61 -8.21
N VAL A 149 -5.36 -12.69 -7.52
CA VAL A 149 -6.69 -12.82 -8.08
C VAL A 149 -7.57 -11.75 -7.46
N GLU A 150 -8.36 -11.08 -8.29
CA GLU A 150 -9.33 -10.08 -7.86
C GLU A 150 -10.73 -10.49 -8.30
N LEU A 151 -11.69 -10.40 -7.40
CA LEU A 151 -13.10 -10.63 -7.67
C LEU A 151 -13.87 -9.40 -7.20
N ALA A 152 -14.81 -8.93 -8.02
CA ALA A 152 -15.76 -7.91 -7.58
C ALA A 152 -17.16 -8.19 -8.11
N ALA A 153 -18.15 -7.83 -7.31
CA ALA A 153 -19.55 -7.91 -7.66
C ALA A 153 -20.28 -6.68 -7.11
N GLN A 154 -20.98 -5.98 -7.99
CA GLN A 154 -21.82 -4.85 -7.60
C GLN A 154 -23.14 -4.95 -8.34
N PHE A 155 -24.26 -5.01 -7.65
CA PHE A 155 -25.57 -5.08 -8.29
C PHE A 155 -26.72 -4.72 -7.34
N ASN A 156 -27.84 -4.31 -7.92
CA ASN A 156 -29.10 -4.21 -7.20
C ASN A 156 -29.80 -5.57 -7.17
N VAL A 157 -30.37 -5.94 -6.02
CA VAL A 157 -31.07 -7.22 -5.83
C VAL A 157 -32.41 -7.17 -6.58
N PRO A 158 -32.62 -7.99 -7.63
CA PRO A 158 -33.77 -7.83 -8.52
C PRO A 158 -35.14 -7.90 -7.85
N TYR A 159 -35.27 -8.66 -6.77
CA TYR A 159 -36.54 -8.90 -6.07
C TYR A 159 -36.74 -8.02 -4.83
N VAL A 160 -35.77 -7.18 -4.49
CA VAL A 160 -35.83 -6.30 -3.31
C VAL A 160 -35.51 -4.87 -3.75
N LYS A 161 -36.56 -4.10 -4.04
CA LYS A 161 -36.41 -2.71 -4.49
C LYS A 161 -35.59 -1.91 -3.49
N GLY A 162 -34.57 -1.23 -4.00
CA GLY A 162 -33.69 -0.37 -3.19
C GLY A 162 -32.51 -1.09 -2.55
N LEU A 163 -32.48 -2.42 -2.55
CA LEU A 163 -31.37 -3.19 -1.99
C LEU A 163 -30.23 -3.31 -3.02
N GLY A 164 -29.06 -2.82 -2.66
CA GLY A 164 -27.81 -2.92 -3.40
C GLY A 164 -26.77 -3.72 -2.63
N LEU A 165 -25.98 -4.51 -3.36
CA LEU A 165 -24.85 -5.28 -2.83
C LEU A 165 -23.57 -4.85 -3.54
N TYR A 166 -22.50 -4.75 -2.77
CA TYR A 166 -21.14 -4.56 -3.24
C TYR A 166 -20.24 -5.54 -2.50
N LEU A 167 -19.39 -6.23 -3.25
CA LEU A 167 -18.43 -7.21 -2.75
C LEU A 167 -17.15 -7.04 -3.57
N ASN A 168 -16.00 -7.02 -2.90
CA ASN A 168 -14.73 -7.26 -3.54
C ASN A 168 -13.87 -8.19 -2.67
N TYR A 169 -13.00 -8.94 -3.32
CA TYR A 169 -12.05 -9.83 -2.68
C TYR A 169 -10.77 -9.86 -3.51
N THR A 170 -9.64 -9.70 -2.84
CA THR A 170 -8.32 -9.82 -3.45
C THR A 170 -7.52 -10.84 -2.67
N TYR A 171 -6.96 -11.81 -3.40
CA TYR A 171 -5.90 -12.67 -2.90
C TYR A 171 -4.58 -12.23 -3.52
N THR A 172 -3.58 -11.98 -2.68
CA THR A 172 -2.25 -11.56 -3.09
C THR A 172 -1.22 -12.50 -2.47
N ARG A 173 -0.25 -12.94 -3.26
CA ARG A 173 0.97 -13.57 -2.77
C ARG A 173 2.14 -12.77 -3.28
N SER A 174 2.90 -12.17 -2.36
CA SER A 174 4.15 -11.50 -2.67
C SER A 174 5.33 -12.34 -2.22
N LYS A 175 6.46 -12.19 -2.90
CA LYS A 175 7.73 -12.81 -2.53
C LYS A 175 8.86 -11.86 -2.90
N ILE A 176 9.79 -11.69 -1.97
CA ILE A 176 11.06 -11.02 -2.19
C ILE A 176 12.11 -12.05 -2.64
N SER A 177 12.96 -11.65 -3.57
CA SER A 177 14.10 -12.42 -4.07
C SER A 177 15.31 -11.50 -4.26
N ASN A 178 16.51 -12.06 -4.29
CA ASN A 178 17.76 -11.30 -4.44
C ASN A 178 17.92 -10.21 -3.36
N PHE A 179 17.42 -10.48 -2.16
CA PHE A 179 17.46 -9.59 -1.00
C PHE A 179 18.41 -10.17 0.03
N ASN A 180 19.48 -9.44 0.36
CA ASN A 180 20.53 -9.92 1.22
C ASN A 180 20.39 -9.33 2.63
N ILE A 181 19.62 -10.01 3.48
CA ILE A 181 19.81 -9.93 4.93
C ILE A 181 20.71 -11.11 5.31
N GLU A 182 21.84 -10.81 5.96
CA GLU A 182 22.76 -11.83 6.47
C GLU A 182 22.03 -12.76 7.43
N GLY A 183 22.13 -14.08 7.20
CA GLY A 183 21.47 -15.10 8.02
C GLY A 183 20.01 -15.39 7.68
N ARG A 184 19.40 -14.64 6.74
CA ARG A 184 18.03 -14.82 6.27
C ARG A 184 17.94 -15.01 4.75
N GLU A 185 19.02 -15.45 4.12
CA GLU A 185 19.14 -15.59 2.66
C GLU A 185 18.14 -16.61 2.07
N ASP A 186 17.71 -17.58 2.87
CA ASP A 186 16.76 -18.63 2.49
C ASP A 186 15.30 -18.33 2.89
N ASP A 187 15.02 -17.17 3.50
CA ASP A 187 13.66 -16.85 3.97
C ASP A 187 12.69 -16.56 2.82
N ASP A 188 11.46 -17.08 2.95
CA ASP A 188 10.34 -16.73 2.06
C ASP A 188 9.64 -15.45 2.57
N LEU A 189 10.31 -14.31 2.38
CA LEU A 189 9.81 -13.00 2.79
C LEU A 189 8.76 -12.45 1.83
N ALA A 190 7.65 -11.99 2.38
CA ALA A 190 6.65 -11.22 1.65
C ALA A 190 7.05 -9.74 1.60
N LEU A 191 6.55 -9.01 0.59
CA LEU A 191 6.73 -7.56 0.56
C LEU A 191 5.97 -6.91 1.75
N PRO A 192 6.60 -5.99 2.49
CA PRO A 192 5.90 -5.17 3.48
C PRO A 192 4.66 -4.49 2.91
N GLY A 193 3.62 -4.32 3.73
CA GLY A 193 2.38 -3.67 3.31
C GLY A 193 1.50 -4.50 2.35
N SER A 194 1.77 -5.79 2.17
CA SER A 194 1.01 -6.66 1.24
C SER A 194 0.21 -7.77 1.96
N PRO A 195 -1.00 -7.46 2.47
CA PRO A 195 -1.89 -8.49 3.01
C PRO A 195 -2.28 -9.53 1.97
N GLU A 196 -2.26 -10.81 2.36
CA GLU A 196 -2.62 -11.90 1.48
C GLU A 196 -4.10 -11.94 1.13
N HIS A 197 -4.96 -11.58 2.09
CA HIS A 197 -6.41 -11.58 1.90
C HIS A 197 -6.98 -10.21 2.23
N CYS A 198 -7.63 -9.59 1.25
CA CYS A 198 -8.44 -8.40 1.45
C CYS A 198 -9.89 -8.66 1.02
N PHE A 199 -10.84 -8.21 1.82
CA PHE A 199 -12.27 -8.37 1.53
C PHE A 199 -13.03 -7.11 1.94
N ASN A 200 -13.87 -6.60 1.04
CA ASN A 200 -14.80 -5.53 1.37
C ASN A 200 -16.20 -5.91 0.92
N ALA A 201 -17.19 -5.66 1.78
CA ALA A 201 -18.59 -5.90 1.47
C ALA A 201 -19.47 -4.76 1.96
N SER A 202 -20.44 -4.35 1.15
CA SER A 202 -21.47 -3.41 1.56
C SER A 202 -22.86 -3.89 1.19
N ILE A 203 -23.80 -3.69 2.09
CA ILE A 203 -25.23 -3.82 1.85
C ILE A 203 -25.82 -2.43 1.98
N SER A 204 -26.44 -1.94 0.91
CA SER A 204 -27.14 -0.66 0.90
C SER A 204 -28.62 -0.86 0.67
N TYR A 205 -29.48 -0.09 1.34
CA TYR A 205 -30.91 -0.06 1.09
C TYR A 205 -31.38 1.39 0.93
N GLU A 206 -31.87 1.72 -0.26
CA GLU A 206 -32.36 3.06 -0.60
C GLU A 206 -33.79 3.00 -1.15
N THR A 207 -34.73 3.65 -0.45
CA THR A 207 -36.10 3.78 -0.92
C THR A 207 -36.73 5.09 -0.45
N GLY A 208 -37.28 5.85 -1.38
CA GLY A 208 -37.96 7.12 -1.09
C GLY A 208 -37.05 8.13 -0.38
N PRO A 209 -37.35 8.54 0.86
CA PRO A 209 -36.52 9.47 1.63
C PRO A 209 -35.37 8.80 2.38
N PHE A 210 -35.30 7.47 2.44
CA PHE A 210 -34.37 6.74 3.31
C PHE A 210 -33.27 6.07 2.49
N ALA A 211 -32.02 6.24 2.93
CA ALA A 211 -30.89 5.44 2.47
C ALA A 211 -30.06 4.99 3.68
N ILE A 212 -29.66 3.72 3.72
CA ILE A 212 -28.77 3.18 4.74
C ILE A 212 -27.76 2.24 4.09
N ARG A 213 -26.53 2.22 4.59
CA ARG A 213 -25.49 1.30 4.14
C ARG A 213 -24.70 0.81 5.33
N ILE A 214 -24.52 -0.50 5.40
CA ILE A 214 -23.54 -1.15 6.27
C ILE A 214 -22.40 -1.69 5.42
N SER A 215 -21.16 -1.42 5.82
CA SER A 215 -19.95 -1.83 5.09
C SER A 215 -18.97 -2.51 6.02
N GLY A 216 -18.45 -3.66 5.64
CA GLY A 216 -17.39 -4.37 6.33
C GLY A 216 -16.14 -4.40 5.49
N ASN A 217 -14.98 -4.20 6.11
CA ASN A 217 -13.67 -4.25 5.46
C ASN A 217 -12.76 -5.17 6.29
N TYR A 218 -12.06 -6.07 5.62
CA TYR A 218 -11.13 -7.03 6.21
C TYR A 218 -9.80 -7.02 5.48
N HIS A 219 -8.72 -7.14 6.24
CA HIS A 219 -7.43 -7.57 5.73
C HIS A 219 -6.83 -8.63 6.66
N SER A 220 -6.06 -9.57 6.08
CA SER A 220 -5.19 -10.45 6.86
C SER A 220 -4.03 -9.66 7.48
N ASP A 221 -3.30 -10.31 8.37
CA ASP A 221 -2.01 -9.82 8.83
C ASP A 221 -0.99 -9.72 7.70
N PHE A 222 -0.03 -8.82 7.86
CA PHE A 222 1.06 -8.56 6.91
C PHE A 222 2.26 -7.91 7.63
N ILE A 223 3.45 -8.02 7.04
CA ILE A 223 4.66 -7.34 7.54
C ILE A 223 4.43 -5.84 7.44
N ASP A 224 4.61 -5.13 8.56
CA ASP A 224 4.42 -3.69 8.63
C ASP A 224 5.32 -2.95 7.61
N SER A 225 4.81 -1.86 7.04
CA SER A 225 5.51 -1.12 5.98
C SER A 225 6.49 -0.07 6.51
N GLU A 226 6.53 0.13 7.83
CA GLU A 226 7.49 1.02 8.48
C GLU A 226 8.92 0.49 8.39
N GLU A 227 9.88 1.41 8.37
CA GLU A 227 11.31 1.07 8.42
C GLU A 227 11.64 0.24 9.67
N GLY A 228 12.51 -0.77 9.53
CA GLY A 228 12.84 -1.69 10.62
C GLY A 228 11.78 -2.76 10.92
N SER A 229 10.71 -2.86 10.12
CA SER A 229 9.69 -3.91 10.31
C SER A 229 10.16 -5.31 9.93
N ILE A 230 11.20 -5.42 9.10
CA ILE A 230 11.92 -6.67 8.86
C ILE A 230 13.19 -6.62 9.71
N GLY A 231 13.30 -7.52 10.67
CA GLY A 231 14.47 -7.59 11.55
C GLY A 231 15.61 -8.44 11.00
N GLU A 232 16.74 -8.46 11.70
CA GLU A 232 17.88 -9.33 11.39
C GLU A 232 17.51 -10.80 11.61
N GLU A 233 16.60 -11.06 12.54
CA GLU A 233 16.05 -12.38 12.84
C GLU A 233 14.53 -12.42 12.61
N LYS A 234 14.01 -13.57 12.18
CA LYS A 234 12.58 -13.73 11.87
C LYS A 234 11.63 -13.41 13.03
N TRP A 235 12.07 -13.61 14.27
CA TRP A 235 11.23 -13.31 15.43
C TRP A 235 11.08 -11.80 15.67
N GLU A 236 11.98 -10.99 15.11
CA GLU A 236 11.99 -9.53 15.25
C GLU A 236 11.05 -8.84 14.26
N ASP A 237 10.62 -9.55 13.21
CA ASP A 237 9.68 -9.05 12.20
C ASP A 237 8.40 -8.52 12.86
N ARG A 238 8.03 -7.30 12.51
CA ARG A 238 6.83 -6.63 12.97
C ARG A 238 5.71 -6.80 11.95
N TYR A 239 4.52 -7.13 12.43
CA TYR A 239 3.34 -7.37 11.62
C TYR A 239 2.19 -6.47 12.08
N TYR A 240 1.46 -5.89 11.14
CA TYR A 240 0.10 -5.40 11.40
C TYR A 240 -0.81 -6.64 11.45
N ASP A 241 -1.50 -6.85 12.57
CA ASP A 241 -2.48 -7.93 12.71
C ASP A 241 -3.68 -7.79 11.76
N SER A 242 -4.37 -8.90 11.53
CA SER A 242 -5.61 -8.92 10.77
C SER A 242 -6.66 -8.04 11.44
N ALA A 243 -7.40 -7.26 10.65
CA ALA A 243 -8.41 -6.35 11.18
C ALA A 243 -9.72 -6.52 10.41
N PHE A 244 -10.85 -6.48 11.14
CA PHE A 244 -12.18 -6.38 10.56
C PHE A 244 -12.93 -5.17 11.12
N THR A 245 -13.22 -4.20 10.26
CA THR A 245 -13.99 -3.00 10.61
C THR A 245 -15.38 -3.07 10.01
N LEU A 246 -16.35 -2.53 10.73
CA LEU A 246 -17.74 -2.44 10.29
C LEU A 246 -18.23 -1.00 10.47
N ASP A 247 -18.68 -0.39 9.38
CA ASP A 247 -19.18 0.98 9.35
C ASP A 247 -20.66 1.01 8.95
N LEU A 248 -21.41 1.93 9.54
CA LEU A 248 -22.82 2.15 9.23
C LEU A 248 -23.02 3.63 8.91
N ASN A 249 -23.61 3.93 7.76
CA ASN A 249 -24.06 5.28 7.43
C ASN A 249 -25.50 5.26 6.97
N GLY A 250 -26.20 6.36 7.20
CA GLY A 250 -27.57 6.50 6.75
C GLY A 250 -28.00 7.95 6.62
N THR A 251 -29.00 8.13 5.78
CA THR A 251 -29.60 9.42 5.49
C THR A 251 -31.12 9.31 5.46
N TYR A 252 -31.78 10.37 5.90
CA TYR A 252 -33.21 10.53 5.85
C TYR A 252 -33.57 11.93 5.37
N ARG A 253 -34.21 12.01 4.20
CA ARG A 253 -34.65 13.25 3.58
C ARG A 253 -35.91 13.76 4.30
N LEU A 254 -35.77 14.86 5.04
CA LEU A 254 -36.85 15.54 5.76
C LEU A 254 -37.71 16.41 4.83
N SER A 255 -37.07 17.10 3.87
CA SER A 255 -37.72 17.87 2.79
C SER A 255 -36.85 17.83 1.53
N LYS A 256 -37.21 18.58 0.47
CA LYS A 256 -36.36 18.65 -0.74
C LYS A 256 -35.02 19.35 -0.48
N GLU A 257 -34.98 20.20 0.53
CA GLU A 257 -33.86 21.06 0.89
C GLU A 257 -33.14 20.57 2.15
N LEU A 258 -33.73 19.66 2.94
CA LEU A 258 -33.20 19.26 4.25
C LEU A 258 -33.05 17.74 4.39
N GLN A 259 -31.87 17.29 4.81
CA GLN A 259 -31.54 15.89 5.04
C GLN A 259 -30.87 15.69 6.40
N LEU A 260 -31.34 14.72 7.17
CA LEU A 260 -30.64 14.18 8.34
C LEU A 260 -29.67 13.09 7.87
N PHE A 261 -28.46 13.08 8.40
CA PHE A 261 -27.51 11.98 8.19
C PHE A 261 -26.90 11.53 9.51
N PHE A 262 -26.48 10.28 9.54
CA PHE A 262 -25.70 9.72 10.63
C PHE A 262 -24.63 8.78 10.07
N GLU A 263 -23.50 8.72 10.78
CA GLU A 263 -22.39 7.82 10.49
C GLU A 263 -21.90 7.21 11.80
N ILE A 264 -21.61 5.92 11.76
CA ILE A 264 -20.99 5.17 12.85
C ILE A 264 -19.81 4.43 12.25
N THR A 265 -18.61 4.80 12.67
CA THR A 265 -17.35 4.21 12.20
C THR A 265 -16.84 3.21 13.23
N ASN A 266 -16.31 2.08 12.75
CA ASN A 266 -15.69 1.03 13.55
C ASN A 266 -16.62 0.43 14.63
N LEU A 267 -17.84 0.00 14.25
CA LEU A 267 -18.80 -0.68 15.12
C LEU A 267 -18.21 -1.89 15.86
N THR A 268 -17.25 -2.58 15.24
CA THR A 268 -16.54 -3.72 15.84
C THR A 268 -15.60 -3.32 16.98
N ASN A 269 -15.27 -2.04 17.10
CA ASN A 269 -14.22 -1.54 17.99
C ASN A 269 -12.87 -2.22 17.72
N GLN A 270 -12.56 -2.50 16.46
CA GLN A 270 -11.30 -3.15 16.08
C GLN A 270 -10.14 -2.18 16.38
N PRO A 271 -9.15 -2.55 17.22
CA PRO A 271 -7.98 -1.74 17.45
C PRO A 271 -6.99 -1.85 16.28
N MET A 272 -6.12 -0.84 16.17
CA MET A 272 -4.88 -0.95 15.40
C MET A 272 -3.90 -1.73 16.25
N ARG A 273 -3.44 -2.89 15.76
CA ARG A 273 -2.65 -3.83 16.54
C ARG A 273 -1.46 -4.32 15.74
N PHE A 274 -0.29 -4.25 16.35
CA PHE A 274 0.96 -4.80 15.83
C PHE A 274 1.51 -5.86 16.78
N TYR A 275 2.12 -6.88 16.21
CA TYR A 275 2.82 -7.92 16.96
C TYR A 275 4.19 -8.19 16.35
N GLN A 276 5.09 -8.75 17.15
CA GLN A 276 6.47 -9.06 16.75
C GLN A 276 6.68 -10.57 16.71
N GLY A 277 6.98 -11.12 15.52
CA GLY A 277 7.20 -12.53 15.23
C GLY A 277 5.95 -13.43 15.41
N SER A 278 5.33 -13.40 16.57
CA SER A 278 4.12 -14.15 16.93
C SER A 278 3.09 -13.25 17.60
N LYS A 279 1.80 -13.52 17.35
CA LYS A 279 0.66 -12.72 17.85
C LYS A 279 0.59 -12.59 19.38
N GLN A 280 1.32 -13.41 20.13
CA GLN A 280 1.38 -13.31 21.60
C GLN A 280 2.29 -12.16 22.08
N TYR A 281 3.25 -11.72 21.26
CA TYR A 281 4.16 -10.62 21.55
C TYR A 281 3.60 -9.34 20.93
N VAL A 282 2.75 -8.65 21.69
CA VAL A 282 2.17 -7.37 21.25
C VAL A 282 3.26 -6.31 21.21
N ALA A 283 3.47 -5.71 20.05
CA ALA A 283 4.39 -4.59 19.87
C ALA A 283 3.68 -3.25 20.16
N GLN A 284 2.44 -3.10 19.67
CA GLN A 284 1.65 -1.88 19.83
C GLN A 284 0.16 -2.23 19.71
N GLU A 285 -0.69 -1.57 20.50
CA GLU A 285 -2.15 -1.68 20.39
C GLU A 285 -2.80 -0.33 20.70
N GLU A 286 -3.59 0.17 19.75
CA GLU A 286 -4.25 1.47 19.83
C GLU A 286 -5.75 1.36 19.57
N TRP A 287 -6.53 1.98 20.46
CA TRP A 287 -7.98 2.00 20.40
C TRP A 287 -8.45 3.36 19.90
N TYR A 288 -8.98 3.39 18.68
CA TYR A 288 -9.59 4.59 18.09
C TYR A 288 -11.08 4.75 18.43
N ASP A 289 -11.63 3.76 19.13
CA ASP A 289 -13.02 3.60 19.55
C ASP A 289 -14.07 3.76 18.43
N ARG A 290 -15.33 3.54 18.80
CA ARG A 290 -16.50 3.80 17.96
C ARG A 290 -16.74 5.30 17.86
N LYS A 291 -16.83 5.82 16.64
CA LYS A 291 -17.15 7.24 16.40
C LYS A 291 -18.57 7.37 15.87
N PHE A 292 -19.32 8.31 16.44
CA PHE A 292 -20.70 8.60 16.05
C PHE A 292 -20.77 10.05 15.55
N LEU A 293 -21.30 10.23 14.34
CA LEU A 293 -21.56 11.53 13.75
C LEU A 293 -23.04 11.62 13.38
N VAL A 294 -23.68 12.74 13.71
CA VAL A 294 -25.05 13.05 13.31
C VAL A 294 -25.07 14.49 12.85
N GLY A 295 -25.71 14.76 11.73
CA GLY A 295 -25.78 16.11 11.18
C GLY A 295 -26.99 16.36 10.29
N LEU A 296 -27.21 17.65 10.01
CA LEU A 296 -28.20 18.11 9.04
C LEU A 296 -27.47 18.71 7.85
N LYS A 297 -27.90 18.34 6.64
CA LYS A 297 -27.48 18.95 5.38
C LYS A 297 -28.64 19.76 4.82
N ALA A 298 -28.39 21.03 4.52
CA ALA A 298 -29.34 21.90 3.84
C ALA A 298 -28.81 22.28 2.45
N ASP A 299 -29.54 21.94 1.40
CA ASP A 299 -29.28 22.40 0.03
C ASP A 299 -30.17 23.62 -0.22
N LEU A 300 -29.61 24.82 0.03
CA LEU A 300 -30.27 26.14 -0.04
C LEU A 300 -30.27 26.73 -1.46
#